data_AF-A0A950W268-F1
#
_entry.id   AF-A0A950W268-F1
#
_cell.length_a   1.000
_cell.length_b   1.000
_cell.length_c   1.000
_cell.angle_alpha   90.00
_cell.angle_beta   90.00
_cell.angle_gamma   90.00
#
_symmetry.space_group_name_H-M   'P 1'
#
loop_
_entity.id
_entity.type
_entity.pdbx_description
1 polymer ?
#
loop_
_entity_poly.entity_id
_entity_poly.type
_entity_poly.pdbx_seq_one_letter_code
_entity_poly.pdbx_strand_id
1 'polypeptide(L)'
;AKRYNLKGVKVYTAEWYNGSRGWSLSDPEAQVFLDKCQELGIKNVHAHKGPTIWPLDKDAFDIKDVDIAATRNPELNFIIEHVGLPRIDDFCFMATQEPNVYAGLAVVIGGLMHARPRFFNRVMGELLFWVGEDKMLFGSDYGIWEPKWQVEGFIDWTMPGTEEYSDYPAVTTATKKKIMGLNAAALYDIPVPEELRLRDETPAAREDAQLVESG
;
A
#
# COMPACT_ATOMS: atom_id res chain seq x y z
N ALA A 1 -21.08 -11.94 -0.64
CA ALA A 1 -19.80 -12.59 -1.00
C ALA A 1 -19.97 -13.63 -2.10
N LYS A 2 -20.59 -14.80 -1.84
CA LYS A 2 -20.61 -15.94 -2.78
C LYS A 2 -21.14 -15.64 -4.18
N ARG A 3 -22.26 -14.90 -4.31
CA ARG A 3 -22.88 -14.55 -5.60
C ARG A 3 -21.92 -13.88 -6.59
N TYR A 4 -20.99 -13.06 -6.09
CA TYR A 4 -20.07 -12.26 -6.91
C TYR A 4 -18.61 -12.66 -6.70
N ASN A 5 -18.35 -13.78 -6.01
CA ASN A 5 -17.00 -14.23 -5.65
C ASN A 5 -16.11 -13.11 -5.08
N LEU A 6 -16.66 -12.34 -4.13
CA LEU A 6 -15.92 -11.21 -3.54
C LEU A 6 -14.65 -11.72 -2.83
N LYS A 7 -13.51 -11.11 -3.14
CA LYS A 7 -12.19 -11.42 -2.55
C LYS A 7 -11.68 -10.33 -1.61
N GLY A 8 -12.21 -9.12 -1.77
CA GLY A 8 -11.88 -7.98 -0.94
C GLY A 8 -13.06 -7.05 -0.74
N VAL A 9 -12.88 -6.12 0.18
CA VAL A 9 -13.77 -4.99 0.47
C VAL A 9 -12.95 -3.71 0.47
N LYS A 10 -13.61 -2.60 0.14
CA LYS A 10 -13.06 -1.26 0.30
C LYS A 10 -13.86 -0.57 1.40
N VAL A 11 -13.16 0.01 2.36
CA VAL A 11 -13.75 0.79 3.45
C VAL A 11 -13.25 2.22 3.40
N TYR A 12 -14.19 3.13 3.60
CA TYR A 12 -13.93 4.55 3.83
C TYR A 12 -14.27 4.82 5.28
N THR A 13 -13.23 4.91 6.12
CA THR A 13 -13.35 5.37 7.51
C THR A 13 -13.81 6.84 7.57
N ALA A 14 -13.59 7.56 6.47
CA ALA A 14 -14.13 8.89 6.23
C ALA A 14 -15.60 8.81 5.77
N GLU A 15 -16.51 8.69 6.74
CA GLU A 15 -17.95 8.60 6.53
C GLU A 15 -18.65 9.94 6.82
N TRP A 16 -19.66 10.28 6.01
CA TRP A 16 -20.63 11.33 6.34
C TRP A 16 -22.05 10.77 6.35
N TYR A 17 -22.50 10.28 7.51
CA TYR A 17 -23.81 9.65 7.65
C TYR A 17 -24.49 10.05 8.96
N ASN A 18 -25.70 10.61 8.89
CA ASN A 18 -26.50 11.03 10.05
C ASN A 18 -25.73 11.86 11.11
N GLY A 19 -24.79 12.71 10.67
CA GLY A 19 -23.96 13.54 11.55
C GLY A 19 -22.62 12.92 11.95
N SER A 20 -22.37 11.64 11.64
CA SER A 20 -21.03 11.04 11.65
C SER A 20 -20.12 11.79 10.69
N ARG A 21 -18.87 11.97 11.09
CA ARG A 21 -17.80 12.62 10.31
C ARG A 21 -16.61 11.68 10.09
N GLY A 22 -16.78 10.41 10.49
CA GLY A 22 -15.81 9.34 10.36
C GLY A 22 -15.92 8.33 11.50
N TRP A 23 -15.24 7.20 11.34
CA TRP A 23 -15.17 6.09 12.30
C TRP A 23 -13.77 5.47 12.29
N SER A 24 -13.44 4.67 13.30
CA SER A 24 -12.12 4.04 13.45
C SER A 24 -12.18 2.54 13.17
N LEU A 25 -11.18 2.02 12.47
CA LEU A 25 -11.00 0.56 12.27
C LEU A 25 -10.75 -0.19 13.59
N SER A 26 -10.37 0.52 14.65
CA SER A 26 -10.19 -0.05 15.98
C SER A 26 -11.51 -0.18 16.77
N ASP A 27 -12.60 0.39 16.28
CA ASP A 27 -13.90 0.41 16.98
C ASP A 27 -14.50 -1.00 17.07
N PRO A 28 -15.24 -1.33 18.15
CA PRO A 28 -15.90 -2.62 18.29
C PRO A 28 -16.83 -2.98 17.11
N GLU A 29 -17.52 -1.98 16.55
CA GLU A 29 -18.41 -2.12 15.40
C GLU A 29 -17.64 -2.50 14.12
N ALA A 30 -16.42 -1.97 13.95
CA ALA A 30 -15.53 -2.34 12.86
C ALA A 30 -15.11 -3.82 13.00
N GLN A 31 -14.85 -4.29 14.22
CA GLN A 31 -14.50 -5.69 14.45
C GLN A 31 -15.63 -6.64 14.02
N VAL A 32 -16.90 -6.30 14.28
CA VAL A 32 -18.05 -7.10 13.80
C VAL A 32 -18.05 -7.24 12.27
N PHE A 33 -17.67 -6.18 11.56
CA PHE A 33 -17.54 -6.21 10.10
C PHE A 33 -16.34 -7.06 9.64
N LEU A 34 -15.18 -6.95 10.31
CA LEU A 34 -13.98 -7.73 9.99
C LEU A 34 -14.18 -9.23 10.24
N ASP A 35 -14.80 -9.60 11.37
CA ASP A 35 -15.20 -10.98 11.67
C ASP A 35 -16.11 -11.50 10.55
N LYS A 36 -17.07 -10.68 10.09
CA LYS A 36 -17.95 -11.07 9.00
C LYS A 36 -17.22 -11.25 7.67
N CYS A 37 -16.20 -10.45 7.39
CA CYS A 37 -15.35 -10.65 6.23
C CYS A 37 -14.66 -12.02 6.28
N GLN A 38 -14.07 -12.38 7.42
CA GLN A 38 -13.42 -13.67 7.62
C GLN A 38 -14.41 -14.84 7.45
N GLU A 39 -15.58 -14.79 8.08
CA GLU A 39 -16.64 -15.81 7.93
C GLU A 39 -17.04 -16.03 6.47
N LEU A 40 -17.02 -14.96 5.67
CA LEU A 40 -17.39 -14.98 4.26
C LEU A 40 -16.22 -15.36 3.33
N GLY A 41 -15.02 -15.57 3.87
CA GLY A 41 -13.81 -15.89 3.12
C GLY A 41 -13.21 -14.68 2.37
N ILE A 42 -13.55 -13.47 2.78
CA ILE A 42 -12.97 -12.23 2.26
C ILE A 42 -11.72 -11.91 3.08
N LYS A 43 -10.57 -11.82 2.41
CA LYS A 43 -9.28 -11.61 3.09
C LYS A 43 -8.73 -10.19 2.93
N ASN A 44 -9.04 -9.51 1.83
CA ASN A 44 -8.38 -8.25 1.49
C ASN A 44 -9.25 -7.05 1.86
N VAL A 45 -8.79 -6.24 2.81
CA VAL A 45 -9.46 -5.00 3.25
C VAL A 45 -8.66 -3.82 2.74
N HIS A 46 -9.21 -3.12 1.75
CA HIS A 46 -8.66 -1.86 1.27
C HIS A 46 -9.21 -0.72 2.13
N ALA A 47 -8.35 -0.03 2.88
CA ALA A 47 -8.75 1.07 3.75
C ALA A 47 -8.26 2.41 3.21
N HIS A 48 -9.17 3.37 3.02
CA HIS A 48 -8.82 4.73 2.62
C HIS A 48 -8.24 5.52 3.81
N LYS A 49 -6.94 5.81 3.80
CA LYS A 49 -6.26 6.54 4.90
C LYS A 49 -5.54 7.83 4.48
N GLY A 50 -5.96 8.40 3.36
CA GLY A 50 -5.50 9.70 2.87
C GLY A 50 -5.82 9.86 1.39
N PRO A 51 -5.69 11.04 0.77
CA PRO A 51 -5.70 12.33 1.43
C PRO A 51 -7.02 12.57 2.18
N THR A 52 -7.00 13.49 3.14
CA THR A 52 -8.17 13.90 3.93
C THR A 52 -9.11 14.77 3.10
N ILE A 53 -10.42 14.68 3.35
CA ILE A 53 -11.45 15.41 2.59
C ILE A 53 -12.31 16.22 3.56
N TRP A 54 -12.54 17.51 3.28
CA TRP A 54 -13.52 18.32 4.03
C TRP A 54 -14.94 17.98 3.55
N PRO A 55 -15.96 17.87 4.43
CA PRO A 55 -15.98 18.22 5.85
C PRO A 55 -15.73 17.02 6.79
N LEU A 56 -15.00 15.97 6.40
CA LEU A 56 -14.78 14.79 7.23
C LEU A 56 -13.70 15.04 8.29
N ASP A 57 -13.74 14.30 9.39
CA ASP A 57 -12.77 14.45 10.46
C ASP A 57 -11.42 13.85 10.06
N LYS A 58 -10.36 14.62 10.29
CA LYS A 58 -8.99 14.26 9.93
C LYS A 58 -8.57 12.93 10.55
N ASP A 59 -9.01 12.67 11.79
CA ASP A 59 -8.63 11.50 12.58
C ASP A 59 -9.16 10.19 11.98
N ALA A 60 -10.25 10.24 11.20
CA ALA A 60 -10.76 9.08 10.48
C ALA A 60 -9.76 8.56 9.42
N PHE A 61 -8.81 9.38 8.99
CA PHE A 61 -7.75 9.01 8.06
C PHE A 61 -6.43 8.66 8.77
N ASP A 62 -6.37 8.71 10.10
CA ASP A 62 -5.16 8.32 10.85
C ASP A 62 -4.90 6.82 10.64
N ILE A 63 -3.62 6.45 10.51
CA ILE A 63 -3.17 5.06 10.31
C ILE A 63 -3.06 4.29 11.62
N LYS A 64 -3.09 4.95 12.79
CA LYS A 64 -2.98 4.29 14.09
C LYS A 64 -4.06 3.25 14.35
N ASP A 65 -5.28 3.48 13.85
CA ASP A 65 -6.35 2.49 14.01
C ASP A 65 -6.13 1.21 13.20
N VAL A 66 -5.29 1.28 12.15
CA VAL A 66 -4.87 0.13 11.36
C VAL A 66 -3.98 -0.79 12.18
N ASP A 67 -3.10 -0.26 13.04
CA ASP A 67 -2.22 -1.12 13.87
C ASP A 67 -3.05 -2.08 14.72
N ILE A 68 -4.11 -1.55 15.34
CA ILE A 68 -4.98 -2.31 16.23
C ILE A 68 -5.76 -3.34 15.43
N ALA A 69 -6.32 -2.93 14.29
CA ALA A 69 -7.10 -3.80 13.42
C ALA A 69 -6.24 -4.92 12.80
N ALA A 70 -5.03 -4.60 12.34
CA ALA A 70 -4.09 -5.53 11.73
C ALA A 70 -3.61 -6.58 12.74
N THR A 71 -3.16 -6.14 13.93
CA THR A 71 -2.73 -7.04 15.01
C THR A 71 -3.84 -7.97 15.46
N ARG A 72 -5.08 -7.49 15.57
CA ARG A 72 -6.23 -8.31 16.00
C ARG A 72 -6.67 -9.32 14.94
N ASN A 73 -6.39 -9.05 13.67
CA ASN A 73 -6.92 -9.81 12.54
C ASN A 73 -5.79 -10.30 11.61
N PRO A 74 -4.86 -11.16 12.09
CA PRO A 74 -3.70 -11.60 11.30
C PRO A 74 -4.06 -12.38 10.03
N GLU A 75 -5.29 -12.91 9.95
CA GLU A 75 -5.80 -13.64 8.77
C GLU A 75 -6.32 -12.72 7.65
N LEU A 76 -6.46 -11.43 7.93
CA LEU A 76 -6.86 -10.41 6.96
C LEU A 76 -5.62 -9.65 6.46
N ASN A 77 -5.65 -9.24 5.20
CA ASN A 77 -4.68 -8.33 4.61
C ASN A 77 -5.26 -6.91 4.59
N PHE A 78 -4.53 -5.95 5.12
CA PHE A 78 -4.91 -4.54 5.12
C PHE A 78 -4.12 -3.78 4.07
N ILE A 79 -4.76 -3.46 2.95
CA ILE A 79 -4.19 -2.64 1.89
C ILE A 79 -4.51 -1.18 2.22
N ILE A 80 -3.52 -0.43 2.68
CA ILE A 80 -3.70 0.95 3.12
C ILE A 80 -3.48 1.88 1.95
N GLU A 81 -4.60 2.45 1.52
CA GLU A 81 -4.68 3.17 0.28
C GLU A 81 -4.17 4.57 0.50
N HIS A 82 -3.29 4.99 -0.41
CA HIS A 82 -2.59 6.26 -0.36
C HIS A 82 -1.64 6.37 0.85
N VAL A 83 -1.24 5.24 1.45
CA VAL A 83 -0.13 5.10 2.44
C VAL A 83 -0.11 6.15 3.56
N GLY A 84 -1.27 6.60 4.03
CA GLY A 84 -1.35 7.61 5.11
C GLY A 84 -0.84 8.99 4.73
N LEU A 85 -0.74 9.32 3.42
CA LEU A 85 -0.17 10.57 2.95
C LEU A 85 -0.79 11.81 3.65
N PRO A 86 0.02 12.83 3.99
CA PRO A 86 1.45 12.97 3.69
C PRO A 86 2.40 12.40 4.77
N ARG A 87 1.89 11.71 5.80
CA ARG A 87 2.68 11.22 6.95
C ARG A 87 3.27 9.84 6.67
N ILE A 88 4.19 9.78 5.70
CA ILE A 88 4.72 8.50 5.22
C ILE A 88 5.51 7.74 6.29
N ASP A 89 6.26 8.46 7.14
CA ASP A 89 7.08 7.85 8.18
C ASP A 89 6.21 7.04 9.18
N ASP A 90 5.06 7.58 9.60
CA ASP A 90 4.10 6.88 10.48
C ASP A 90 3.59 5.58 9.84
N PHE A 91 3.27 5.63 8.54
CA PHE A 91 2.84 4.44 7.80
C PHE A 91 3.96 3.39 7.72
N CYS A 92 5.19 3.79 7.37
CA CYS A 92 6.31 2.87 7.22
C CYS A 92 6.64 2.15 8.54
N PHE A 93 6.64 2.86 9.67
CA PHE A 93 6.89 2.27 10.98
C PHE A 93 5.82 1.24 11.36
N MET A 94 4.54 1.59 11.17
CA MET A 94 3.43 0.66 11.42
C MET A 94 3.47 -0.55 10.49
N ALA A 95 3.66 -0.33 9.18
CA ALA A 95 3.69 -1.41 8.19
C ALA A 95 4.94 -2.32 8.30
N THR A 96 6.00 -1.85 8.96
CA THR A 96 7.16 -2.69 9.33
C THR A 96 6.77 -3.66 10.46
N GLN A 97 5.99 -3.18 11.43
CA GLN A 97 5.52 -3.99 12.56
C GLN A 97 4.45 -5.01 12.14
N GLU A 98 3.50 -4.60 11.31
CA GLU A 98 2.33 -5.39 10.95
C GLU A 98 2.57 -6.20 9.64
N PRO A 99 2.76 -7.53 9.71
CA PRO A 99 3.14 -8.33 8.54
C PRO A 99 2.04 -8.43 7.48
N ASN A 100 0.78 -8.21 7.87
CA ASN A 100 -0.40 -8.25 7.03
C ASN A 100 -0.85 -6.86 6.51
N VAL A 101 0.01 -5.85 6.60
CA VAL A 101 -0.23 -4.50 6.06
C VAL A 101 0.54 -4.29 4.75
N TYR A 102 -0.17 -3.77 3.75
CA TYR A 102 0.31 -3.54 2.39
C TYR A 102 0.10 -2.07 1.99
N ALA A 103 1.02 -1.53 1.19
CA ALA A 103 0.98 -0.18 0.66
C ALA A 103 0.17 -0.10 -0.64
N GLY A 104 -0.98 0.59 -0.61
CA GLY A 104 -1.73 0.95 -1.82
C GLY A 104 -1.20 2.24 -2.43
N LEU A 105 -0.61 2.16 -3.63
CA LEU A 105 0.13 3.26 -4.27
C LEU A 105 -0.74 4.18 -5.15
N ALA A 106 -2.07 4.06 -5.08
CA ALA A 106 -2.96 5.06 -5.65
C ALA A 106 -2.66 6.45 -5.04
N VAL A 107 -2.83 7.53 -5.81
CA VAL A 107 -2.36 8.90 -5.48
C VAL A 107 -0.83 9.06 -5.34
N VAL A 108 -0.09 8.06 -4.84
CA VAL A 108 1.38 8.08 -4.82
C VAL A 108 1.90 8.14 -6.25
N ILE A 109 1.55 7.14 -7.07
CA ILE A 109 1.93 7.11 -8.49
C ILE A 109 1.07 8.09 -9.30
N GLY A 110 -0.25 8.06 -9.10
CA GLY A 110 -1.19 8.88 -9.87
C GLY A 110 -1.17 10.38 -9.57
N GLY A 111 -0.66 10.83 -8.43
CA GLY A 111 -0.63 12.24 -8.07
C GLY A 111 0.80 12.76 -7.89
N LEU A 112 1.53 12.16 -6.94
CA LEU A 112 2.81 12.69 -6.49
C LEU A 112 3.91 12.57 -7.55
N MET A 113 3.94 11.49 -8.33
CA MET A 113 4.98 11.26 -9.34
C MET A 113 5.15 12.46 -10.28
N HIS A 114 4.04 13.10 -10.68
CA HIS A 114 4.07 14.28 -11.57
C HIS A 114 4.01 15.60 -10.81
N ALA A 115 3.13 15.71 -9.81
CA ALA A 115 2.89 17.00 -9.14
C ALA A 115 4.00 17.36 -8.15
N ARG A 116 4.64 16.36 -7.52
CA ARG A 116 5.66 16.54 -6.47
C ARG A 116 6.75 15.46 -6.57
N PRO A 117 7.52 15.40 -7.68
CA PRO A 117 8.44 14.30 -7.98
C PRO A 117 9.48 14.04 -6.87
N ARG A 118 10.01 15.09 -6.23
CA ARG A 118 10.94 14.93 -5.09
C ARG A 118 10.30 14.24 -3.88
N PHE A 119 9.04 14.58 -3.60
CA PHE A 119 8.31 13.95 -2.51
C PHE A 119 7.90 12.53 -2.88
N PHE A 120 7.53 12.28 -4.14
CA PHE A 120 7.33 10.93 -4.66
C PHE A 120 8.57 10.04 -4.49
N ASN A 121 9.76 10.54 -4.85
CA ASN A 121 11.01 9.79 -4.66
C ASN A 121 11.25 9.44 -3.20
N ARG A 122 11.08 10.40 -2.27
CA ARG A 122 11.13 10.12 -0.83
C ARG A 122 10.13 9.05 -0.42
N VAL A 123 8.86 9.17 -0.81
CA VAL A 123 7.81 8.21 -0.43
C VAL A 123 8.15 6.81 -0.94
N MET A 124 8.55 6.66 -2.20
CA MET A 124 8.94 5.37 -2.76
C MET A 124 10.20 4.82 -2.08
N GLY A 125 11.18 5.67 -1.76
CA GLY A 125 12.41 5.28 -1.06
C GLY A 125 12.14 4.72 0.33
N GLU A 126 11.38 5.45 1.15
CA GLU A 126 10.97 5.00 2.49
C GLU A 126 10.19 3.68 2.42
N LEU A 127 9.24 3.56 1.49
CA LEU A 127 8.46 2.34 1.32
C LEU A 127 9.35 1.15 0.95
N LEU A 128 10.28 1.34 0.01
CA LEU A 128 11.18 0.26 -0.43
C LEU A 128 12.11 -0.18 0.69
N PHE A 129 12.60 0.76 1.49
CA PHE A 129 13.49 0.48 2.62
C PHE A 129 12.77 -0.23 3.78
N TRP A 130 11.64 0.31 4.26
CA TRP A 130 10.96 -0.19 5.46
C TRP A 130 10.00 -1.35 5.18
N VAL A 131 9.23 -1.24 4.10
CA VAL A 131 8.07 -2.12 3.85
C VAL A 131 8.44 -3.24 2.87
N GLY A 132 9.31 -2.94 1.91
CA GLY A 132 9.79 -3.87 0.90
C GLY A 132 8.84 -4.02 -0.30
N GLU A 133 9.42 -4.41 -1.43
CA GLU A 133 8.73 -4.47 -2.73
C GLU A 133 7.60 -5.50 -2.82
N ASP A 134 7.57 -6.50 -1.94
CA ASP A 134 6.55 -7.57 -1.92
C ASP A 134 5.22 -7.13 -1.29
N LYS A 135 5.18 -5.97 -0.62
CA LYS A 135 4.01 -5.47 0.10
C LYS A 135 3.42 -4.21 -0.50
N MET A 136 3.62 -3.98 -1.79
CA MET A 136 3.17 -2.76 -2.49
C MET A 136 2.28 -3.07 -3.68
N LEU A 137 1.19 -2.30 -3.86
CA LEU A 137 0.22 -2.51 -4.92
C LEU A 137 0.03 -1.24 -5.73
N PHE A 138 0.21 -1.34 -7.05
CA PHE A 138 -0.23 -0.30 -7.97
C PHE A 138 -1.76 -0.16 -7.96
N GLY A 139 -2.23 1.09 -7.97
CA GLY A 139 -3.63 1.45 -8.20
C GLY A 139 -3.67 2.78 -8.96
N SER A 140 -4.48 2.86 -10.02
CA SER A 140 -4.47 4.04 -10.89
C SER A 140 -5.40 5.17 -10.46
N ASP A 141 -6.32 4.90 -9.52
CA ASP A 141 -7.42 5.81 -9.17
C ASP A 141 -8.17 6.31 -10.42
N TYR A 142 -8.50 5.37 -11.31
CA TYR A 142 -9.19 5.71 -12.55
C TYR A 142 -10.56 6.34 -12.26
N GLY A 143 -10.86 7.43 -12.97
CA GLY A 143 -11.95 8.35 -12.66
C GLY A 143 -11.46 9.68 -12.10
N ILE A 144 -10.26 9.72 -11.50
CA ILE A 144 -9.52 10.94 -11.16
C ILE A 144 -8.41 11.18 -12.20
N TRP A 145 -7.63 10.14 -12.51
CA TRP A 145 -6.52 10.20 -13.46
C TRP A 145 -6.57 9.06 -14.48
N GLU A 146 -6.06 9.33 -15.68
CA GLU A 146 -5.92 8.31 -16.73
C GLU A 146 -4.78 7.32 -16.38
N PRO A 147 -4.94 5.99 -16.57
CA PRO A 147 -3.94 5.03 -16.14
C PRO A 147 -2.70 4.98 -17.06
N LYS A 148 -2.85 5.34 -18.33
CA LYS A 148 -1.79 5.13 -19.34
C LYS A 148 -0.47 5.79 -18.95
N TRP A 149 -0.50 7.09 -18.66
CA TRP A 149 0.71 7.84 -18.32
C TRP A 149 1.26 7.46 -16.95
N GLN A 150 0.42 6.96 -16.03
CA GLN A 150 0.86 6.46 -14.74
C GLN A 150 1.69 5.19 -14.90
N VAL A 151 1.19 4.26 -15.71
CA VAL A 151 1.88 3.00 -16.04
C VAL A 151 3.18 3.30 -16.76
N GLU A 152 3.15 4.07 -17.84
CA GLU A 152 4.35 4.43 -18.61
C GLU A 152 5.37 5.16 -17.73
N GLY A 153 4.93 6.16 -16.96
CA GLY A 153 5.79 6.92 -16.06
C GLY A 153 6.44 6.08 -14.97
N PHE A 154 5.70 5.18 -14.32
CA PHE A 154 6.27 4.31 -13.28
C PHE A 154 7.22 3.25 -13.85
N ILE A 155 6.91 2.72 -15.04
CA ILE A 155 7.79 1.77 -15.73
C ILE A 155 9.11 2.43 -16.15
N ASP A 156 9.08 3.70 -16.55
CA ASP A 156 10.29 4.45 -16.92
C ASP A 156 11.03 5.02 -15.70
N TRP A 157 10.35 5.21 -14.57
CA TRP A 157 10.93 5.81 -13.38
C TRP A 157 12.03 4.94 -12.76
N THR A 158 13.09 5.60 -12.30
CA THR A 158 14.16 5.03 -11.47
C THR A 158 14.40 5.96 -10.30
N MET A 159 14.79 5.42 -9.15
CA MET A 159 15.27 6.25 -8.05
C MET A 159 16.43 7.13 -8.55
N PRO A 160 16.38 8.47 -8.40
CA PRO A 160 17.45 9.31 -8.92
C PRO A 160 18.75 9.07 -8.16
N GLY A 161 19.86 8.91 -8.87
CA GLY A 161 21.20 8.70 -8.28
C GLY A 161 21.84 9.94 -7.66
N THR A 162 21.05 10.86 -7.12
CA THR A 162 21.53 12.05 -6.40
C THR A 162 21.88 11.71 -4.96
N GLU A 163 22.79 12.46 -4.33
CA GLU A 163 23.18 12.29 -2.92
C GLU A 163 21.96 12.23 -1.97
N GLU A 164 20.93 13.03 -2.23
CA GLU A 164 19.66 13.07 -1.48
C GLU A 164 18.90 11.72 -1.41
N TYR A 165 19.10 10.82 -2.37
CA TYR A 165 18.38 9.53 -2.45
C TYR A 165 19.34 8.34 -2.48
N SER A 166 20.61 8.57 -2.11
CA SER A 166 21.68 7.60 -2.27
C SER A 166 21.61 6.41 -1.30
N ASP A 167 20.85 6.57 -0.20
CA ASP A 167 20.58 5.55 0.81
C ASP A 167 19.30 4.74 0.52
N TYR A 168 18.53 5.09 -0.51
CA TYR A 168 17.34 4.34 -0.89
C TYR A 168 17.63 3.18 -1.85
N PRO A 169 16.90 2.06 -1.74
CA PRO A 169 17.07 0.92 -2.64
C PRO A 169 16.85 1.28 -4.10
N ALA A 170 17.67 0.70 -4.97
CA ALA A 170 17.47 0.77 -6.41
C ALA A 170 16.22 -0.01 -6.83
N VAL A 171 15.55 0.46 -7.88
CA VAL A 171 14.34 -0.17 -8.41
C VAL A 171 14.72 -1.03 -9.60
N THR A 172 14.41 -2.32 -9.53
CA THR A 172 14.70 -3.27 -10.59
C THR A 172 13.46 -3.57 -11.44
N THR A 173 13.65 -4.31 -12.54
CA THR A 173 12.51 -4.87 -13.29
C THR A 173 11.67 -5.81 -12.43
N ALA A 174 12.29 -6.57 -11.51
CA ALA A 174 11.57 -7.44 -10.59
C ALA A 174 10.70 -6.62 -9.62
N THR A 175 11.26 -5.56 -9.04
CA THR A 175 10.54 -4.59 -8.19
C THR A 175 9.30 -4.07 -8.90
N LYS A 176 9.46 -3.61 -10.15
CA LYS A 176 8.36 -3.07 -10.97
C LYS A 176 7.30 -4.14 -11.26
N LYS A 177 7.68 -5.37 -11.61
CA LYS A 177 6.73 -6.47 -11.84
C LYS A 177 5.91 -6.79 -10.58
N LYS A 178 6.57 -6.82 -9.41
CA LYS A 178 5.91 -7.05 -8.11
C LYS A 178 4.84 -6.00 -7.85
N ILE A 179 5.24 -4.72 -7.87
CA ILE A 179 4.36 -3.58 -7.60
C ILE A 179 3.21 -3.49 -8.61
N MET A 180 3.49 -3.70 -9.90
CA MET A 180 2.52 -3.50 -10.98
C MET A 180 1.48 -4.62 -11.09
N GLY A 181 1.72 -5.80 -10.50
CA GLY A 181 0.71 -6.85 -10.59
C GLY A 181 0.97 -8.15 -9.85
N LEU A 182 2.22 -8.57 -9.61
CA LEU A 182 2.45 -9.89 -8.98
C LEU A 182 1.99 -9.92 -7.52
N ASN A 183 2.16 -8.82 -6.78
CA ASN A 183 1.70 -8.74 -5.39
C ASN A 183 0.16 -8.82 -5.31
N ALA A 184 -0.52 -8.07 -6.17
CA ALA A 184 -1.97 -8.14 -6.28
C ALA A 184 -2.44 -9.53 -6.72
N ALA A 185 -1.75 -10.16 -7.68
CA ALA A 185 -2.09 -11.51 -8.12
C ALA A 185 -1.95 -12.54 -6.99
N ALA A 186 -0.89 -12.45 -6.18
CA ALA A 186 -0.71 -13.30 -5.00
C ALA A 186 -1.83 -13.09 -3.96
N LEU A 187 -2.19 -11.84 -3.66
CA LEU A 187 -3.24 -11.52 -2.68
C LEU A 187 -4.64 -11.96 -3.11
N TYR A 188 -4.90 -12.01 -4.41
CA TYR A 188 -6.22 -12.29 -4.97
C TYR A 188 -6.33 -13.69 -5.60
N ASP A 189 -5.32 -14.54 -5.43
CA ASP A 189 -5.21 -15.87 -6.04
C ASP A 189 -5.41 -15.84 -7.57
N ILE A 190 -4.86 -14.83 -8.25
CA ILE A 190 -4.96 -14.66 -9.69
C ILE A 190 -3.82 -15.44 -10.37
N PRO A 191 -4.11 -16.40 -11.27
CA PRO A 191 -3.08 -17.10 -12.01
C PRO A 191 -2.24 -16.14 -12.86
N VAL A 192 -0.92 -16.16 -12.66
CA VAL A 192 0.02 -15.36 -13.46
C VAL A 192 0.55 -16.22 -14.62
N PRO A 193 0.44 -15.77 -15.89
CA PRO A 193 1.08 -16.40 -17.04
C PRO A 193 2.59 -16.55 -16.86
N GLU A 194 3.18 -17.63 -17.38
CA GLU A 194 4.58 -17.98 -17.17
C GLU A 194 5.53 -16.85 -17.60
N GLU A 195 5.24 -16.21 -18.73
CA GLU A 195 6.01 -15.10 -19.28
C GLU A 195 6.01 -13.83 -18.41
N LEU A 196 5.02 -13.68 -17.53
CA LEU A 196 4.89 -12.55 -16.61
C LEU A 196 5.49 -12.82 -15.22
N ARG A 197 5.79 -14.08 -14.89
CA ARG A 197 6.42 -14.45 -13.61
C ARG A 197 7.84 -13.86 -13.52
N LEU A 198 8.35 -13.78 -12.29
CA LEU A 198 9.77 -13.60 -12.08
C LEU A 198 10.46 -14.90 -12.50
N ARG A 199 11.57 -14.79 -13.23
CA ARG A 199 12.48 -15.93 -13.36
C ARG A 199 13.11 -16.13 -11.99
N ASP A 200 13.52 -17.35 -11.66
CA ASP A 200 14.27 -17.63 -10.42
C ASP A 200 15.60 -16.85 -10.46
N GLU A 201 15.52 -15.58 -10.07
CA GLU A 201 16.64 -14.74 -9.73
C GLU A 201 16.73 -14.86 -8.21
N THR A 202 17.84 -15.43 -7.75
CA THR A 202 18.23 -15.48 -6.35
C THR A 202 17.80 -14.18 -5.65
N PRO A 203 17.08 -14.24 -4.51
CA PRO A 203 16.72 -13.03 -3.76
C PRO A 203 17.96 -12.16 -3.64
N ALA A 204 17.84 -10.86 -3.94
CA ALA A 204 18.92 -9.90 -3.72
C ALA A 204 19.55 -10.22 -2.37
N ALA A 205 20.81 -10.65 -2.42
CA ALA A 205 21.47 -11.18 -1.25
C ALA A 205 21.44 -10.11 -0.16
N ARG A 206 21.40 -10.52 1.11
CA ARG A 206 21.60 -9.62 2.26
C ARG A 206 22.89 -8.77 2.16
N GLU A 207 23.76 -9.06 1.19
CA GLU A 207 24.97 -8.31 0.87
C GLU A 207 24.70 -6.90 0.27
N ASP A 208 23.51 -6.63 -0.29
CA ASP A 208 23.16 -5.28 -0.79
C ASP A 208 22.73 -4.31 0.32
N ALA A 209 22.48 -4.83 1.53
CA ALA A 209 22.33 -4.01 2.72
C ALA A 209 23.72 -3.79 3.35
N GLN A 210 24.41 -2.72 2.95
CA GLN A 210 25.58 -2.26 3.70
C GLN A 210 25.12 -1.82 5.10
N LEU A 211 25.21 -2.72 6.06
CA LEU A 211 25.16 -2.35 7.48
C LEU A 211 26.34 -1.43 7.74
N VAL A 212 26.05 -0.27 8.33
CA VAL A 212 27.08 0.68 8.79
C VAL A 212 28.01 -0.08 9.73
N GLU A 213 29.28 -0.23 9.35
CA GLU A 213 30.27 -0.82 10.24
C GLU A 213 30.37 0.07 11.49
N SER A 214 30.12 -0.53 12.65
CA SER A 214 30.21 0.12 13.95
C SER A 214 31.63 0.61 14.18
N GLY A 215 31.85 1.93 14.05
CA GLY A 215 33.03 2.64 14.52
C GLY A 215 32.96 2.98 16.01
#